data_AF-A0A829D0W4-F1
#
_entry.id   AF-A0A829D0W4-F1
#
_cell.length_a   1.000
_cell.length_b   1.000
_cell.length_c   1.000
_cell.angle_alpha   90.00
_cell.angle_beta   90.00
_cell.angle_gamma   90.00
#
_symmetry.space_group_name_H-M   'P 1'
#
loop_
_entity.id
_entity.type
_entity.pdbx_description
1 polymer ?
#
loop_
_entity_poly.entity_id
_entity_poly.type
_entity_poly.pdbx_seq_one_letter_code
_entity_poly.pdbx_strand_id
1 'polypeptide(L)'
;MELGIQIIRRDTFASALELAGETLSQLGFIDSEVEKKVKKFRAHDELTLKGQFQIRGDEKEFIQFSKNSMRQLEDAFEADRQEKEGKIAG
;
A
#
# COMPACT_ATOMS: atom_id res chain seq x y z
N MET A 1 3.22 -18.17 -6.18
CA MET A 1 1.91 -18.19 -6.87
C MET A 1 1.88 -19.26 -7.95
N GLU A 2 2.88 -19.33 -8.83
CA GLU A 2 3.01 -20.38 -9.87
C GLU A 2 2.89 -21.82 -9.34
N LEU A 3 3.56 -22.11 -8.22
CA LEU A 3 3.54 -23.42 -7.57
C LEU A 3 2.33 -23.62 -6.62
N GLY A 4 1.31 -22.77 -6.68
CA GLY A 4 0.13 -22.86 -5.80
C GLY A 4 0.36 -22.45 -4.33
N ILE A 5 1.58 -22.03 -3.96
CA ILE A 5 1.89 -21.53 -2.60
C ILE A 5 1.07 -20.25 -2.34
N GLN A 6 0.23 -20.32 -1.31
CA GLN A 6 -0.71 -19.26 -0.93
C GLN A 6 -0.10 -18.25 0.06
N ILE A 7 0.75 -18.73 0.98
CA ILE A 7 1.36 -17.89 2.01
C ILE A 7 2.75 -17.50 1.52
N ILE A 8 2.88 -16.26 1.06
CA ILE A 8 4.15 -15.68 0.60
C ILE A 8 4.50 -14.54 1.54
N ARG A 9 5.73 -14.56 2.06
CA ARG A 9 6.29 -13.47 2.86
C ARG A 9 7.57 -12.99 2.20
N ARG A 10 7.60 -11.72 1.82
CA ARG A 10 8.83 -11.05 1.36
C ARG A 10 9.64 -10.70 2.60
N ASP A 11 10.91 -11.11 2.60
CA ASP A 11 11.82 -11.06 3.74
C ASP A 11 11.80 -9.71 4.48
N THR A 12 11.97 -8.60 3.75
CA THR A 12 12.10 -7.26 4.33
C THR A 12 10.79 -6.48 4.47
N PHE A 13 9.67 -7.01 3.95
CA PHE A 13 8.45 -6.23 3.81
C PHE A 13 7.78 -5.91 5.16
N ALA A 14 7.82 -6.84 6.11
CA ALA A 14 7.26 -6.61 7.44
C ALA A 14 8.00 -5.46 8.16
N SER A 15 9.33 -5.53 8.20
CA SER A 15 10.17 -4.49 8.81
C SER A 15 10.04 -3.15 8.09
N ALA A 16 9.89 -3.13 6.76
CA ALA A 16 9.64 -1.89 6.02
C ALA A 16 8.31 -1.22 6.43
N LEU A 17 7.26 -2.01 6.69
CA LEU A 17 5.98 -1.48 7.18
C LEU A 17 6.06 -0.97 8.62
N GLU A 18 6.85 -1.63 9.47
CA GLU A 18 7.12 -1.15 10.84
C GLU A 18 7.85 0.21 10.80
N LEU A 19 8.92 0.31 10.01
CA LEU A 19 9.64 1.58 9.81
C LEU A 19 8.76 2.69 9.25
N ALA A 20 7.87 2.39 8.30
CA ALA A 20 6.90 3.35 7.79
C ALA A 20 5.95 3.83 8.90
N GLY A 21 5.49 2.91 9.77
CA GLY A 21 4.64 3.24 10.91
C GLY A 21 5.33 4.13 11.94
N GLU A 22 6.57 3.80 12.30
CA GLU A 22 7.40 4.62 13.19
C GLU A 22 7.64 6.02 12.61
N THR A 23 7.92 6.10 11.31
CA THR A 23 8.12 7.38 10.60
C THR A 23 6.86 8.24 10.67
N LEU A 24 5.68 7.67 10.38
CA LEU A 24 4.42 8.39 10.49
C LEU A 24 4.14 8.86 11.93
N SER A 25 4.44 8.03 12.92
CA SER A 25 4.26 8.40 14.34
C SER A 25 5.15 9.59 14.70
N GLN A 26 6.42 9.59 14.27
CA GLN A 26 7.34 10.71 14.48
C GLN A 26 6.93 11.99 13.76
N LEU A 27 6.19 11.88 12.65
CA LEU A 27 5.59 13.02 11.94
C LEU A 27 4.31 13.55 12.62
N GLY A 28 3.89 12.99 13.76
CA GLY A 28 2.77 13.49 14.56
C GLY A 28 1.42 12.85 14.27
N PHE A 29 1.37 11.75 13.49
CA PHE A 29 0.15 10.97 13.34
C PHE A 29 -0.15 10.17 14.61
N ILE A 30 -1.42 10.12 15.02
CA ILE A 30 -1.85 9.28 16.15
C ILE A 30 -1.86 7.79 15.77
N ASP A 31 -1.70 6.92 16.74
CA ASP A 31 -1.58 5.46 16.54
C ASP A 31 -2.67 4.86 15.64
N SER A 32 -3.92 5.25 15.84
CA SER A 32 -5.04 4.75 15.03
C SER A 32 -4.94 5.14 13.55
N GLU A 33 -4.35 6.30 13.25
CA GLU A 33 -4.13 6.75 11.88
C GLU A 33 -2.97 6.04 11.23
N VAL A 34 -1.88 5.85 11.98
CA VAL A 34 -0.72 5.07 11.55
C VAL A 34 -1.14 3.65 11.21
N GLU A 35 -1.88 2.99 12.10
CA GLU A 35 -2.37 1.63 11.91
C GLU A 35 -3.27 1.53 10.66
N LYS A 36 -4.22 2.47 10.49
CA LYS A 36 -5.10 2.52 9.31
C LYS A 36 -4.27 2.66 8.03
N LYS A 37 -3.27 3.55 8.01
CA LYS A 37 -2.42 3.81 6.84
C LYS A 37 -1.56 2.60 6.48
N VAL A 38 -0.89 2.00 7.46
CA VAL A 38 -0.04 0.80 7.25
C VAL A 38 -0.89 -0.39 6.77
N LYS A 39 -2.07 -0.62 7.34
CA LYS A 39 -2.99 -1.68 6.89
C LYS A 39 -3.45 -1.47 5.45
N LYS A 40 -3.85 -0.24 5.09
CA LYS A 40 -4.27 0.10 3.72
C LYS A 40 -3.12 -0.10 2.72
N PHE A 41 -1.92 0.38 3.05
CA PHE A 41 -0.73 0.17 2.21
C PHE A 41 -0.44 -1.32 2.01
N ARG A 42 -0.43 -2.12 3.09
CA ARG A 42 -0.19 -3.57 3.01
C ARG A 42 -1.19 -4.25 2.07
N ALA A 43 -2.48 -3.96 2.22
CA ALA A 43 -3.51 -4.56 1.39
C ALA A 43 -3.34 -4.20 -0.10
N HIS A 44 -3.03 -2.94 -0.39
CA HIS A 44 -2.80 -2.48 -1.76
C HIS A 44 -1.56 -3.11 -2.40
N ASP A 45 -0.46 -3.18 -1.66
CA ASP A 45 0.78 -3.78 -2.14
C ASP A 45 0.60 -5.29 -2.40
N GLU A 46 -0.11 -6.02 -1.53
CA GLU A 46 -0.39 -7.46 -1.75
C GLU A 46 -1.28 -7.70 -2.97
N LEU A 47 -2.26 -6.82 -3.24
CA LEU A 47 -3.07 -6.86 -4.46
C LEU A 47 -2.23 -6.53 -5.70
N THR A 48 -1.37 -5.53 -5.60
CA THR A 48 -0.44 -5.13 -6.68
C THR A 48 0.50 -6.28 -7.04
N LEU A 49 1.08 -6.94 -6.04
CA LEU A 49 1.96 -8.09 -6.24
C LEU A 49 1.26 -9.25 -6.98
N LYS A 50 -0.01 -9.51 -6.64
CA LYS A 50 -0.83 -10.52 -7.34
C LYS A 50 -1.08 -10.13 -8.80
N GLY A 51 -1.40 -8.88 -9.06
CA GLY A 51 -1.62 -8.36 -10.42
C GLY A 51 -0.35 -8.39 -11.27
N GLN A 52 0.76 -7.88 -10.73
CA GLN A 52 2.10 -7.94 -11.34
C GLN A 52 2.50 -9.36 -11.72
N PHE A 53 2.19 -10.34 -10.86
CA PHE A 53 2.48 -11.74 -11.15
C PHE A 53 1.76 -12.28 -12.40
N GLN A 54 0.54 -11.80 -12.70
CA GLN A 54 -0.23 -12.23 -13.88
C GLN A 54 0.43 -11.77 -15.19
N ILE A 55 1.00 -10.56 -15.19
CA ILE A 55 1.56 -9.89 -16.38
C ILE A 55 3.10 -9.94 -16.43
N ARG A 56 3.74 -10.73 -15.55
CA ARG A 56 5.20 -10.75 -15.36
C ARG A 56 6.03 -11.06 -16.61
N GLY A 57 5.41 -11.61 -17.66
CA GLY A 57 6.07 -11.93 -18.93
C GLY A 57 6.16 -10.76 -19.91
N ASP A 58 5.42 -9.67 -19.67
CA ASP A 58 5.46 -8.46 -20.49
C ASP A 58 6.01 -7.30 -19.66
N GLU A 59 7.26 -6.92 -19.91
CA GLU A 59 7.94 -5.86 -19.17
C GLU A 59 7.24 -4.50 -19.31
N LYS A 60 6.69 -4.18 -20.48
CA LYS A 60 6.03 -2.89 -20.70
C LYS A 60 4.72 -2.83 -19.91
N GLU A 61 3.94 -3.89 -19.95
CA GLU A 61 2.71 -4.01 -19.19
C GLU A 61 3.01 -3.99 -17.68
N PHE A 62 4.05 -4.70 -17.23
CA PHE A 62 4.49 -4.72 -15.84
C PHE A 62 4.84 -3.32 -15.31
N ILE A 63 5.64 -2.55 -16.06
CA ILE A 63 6.01 -1.18 -15.70
C ILE A 63 4.76 -0.29 -15.65
N GLN A 64 3.88 -0.38 -16.65
CA GLN A 64 2.67 0.42 -16.70
C GLN A 64 1.72 0.10 -15.54
N PHE A 65 1.53 -1.17 -15.23
CA PHE A 65 0.72 -1.63 -14.11
C PHE A 65 1.28 -1.10 -12.78
N SER A 66 2.59 -1.17 -12.59
CA SER A 66 3.25 -0.66 -11.38
C SER A 66 3.00 0.84 -11.19
N LYS A 67 3.13 1.64 -12.26
CA LYS A 67 2.81 3.08 -12.23
C LYS A 67 1.34 3.36 -11.92
N ASN A 68 0.42 2.58 -12.51
CA ASN A 68 -1.01 2.71 -12.26
C ASN A 68 -1.35 2.39 -10.80
N SER A 69 -0.76 1.33 -10.26
CA SER A 69 -0.95 0.94 -8.86
C SER A 69 -0.45 2.03 -7.91
N MET A 70 0.70 2.65 -8.19
CA MET A 70 1.19 3.77 -7.38
C MET A 70 0.20 4.93 -7.35
N ARG A 71 -0.33 5.34 -8.51
CA ARG A 71 -1.37 6.39 -8.58
C ARG A 71 -2.64 6.03 -7.79
N GLN A 72 -3.12 4.80 -7.92
CA GLN A 72 -4.29 4.34 -7.17
C GLN A 72 -4.08 4.44 -5.66
N LEU A 73 -2.86 4.14 -5.19
CA LEU A 73 -2.52 4.26 -3.77
C LEU A 73 -2.47 5.72 -3.32
N GLU A 74 -1.90 6.61 -4.14
CA GLU A 74 -1.88 8.06 -3.89
C GLU A 74 -3.31 8.60 -3.78
N ASP A 75 -4.17 8.30 -4.77
CA ASP A 75 -5.58 8.69 -4.80
C ASP A 75 -6.33 8.19 -3.55
N ALA A 76 -6.09 6.93 -3.16
CA ALA A 76 -6.73 6.31 -2.00
C ALA A 76 -6.33 6.96 -0.65
N PHE A 77 -5.11 7.52 -0.57
CA PHE A 77 -4.66 8.27 0.60
C PHE A 77 -5.10 9.73 0.57
N GLU A 78 -5.23 10.33 -0.62
CA GLU A 78 -5.78 11.66 -0.77
C GLU A 78 -7.26 11.71 -0.37
N ALA A 79 -8.05 10.73 -0.82
CA ALA A 79 -9.44 10.58 -0.41
C ALA A 79 -9.59 10.48 1.13
N ASP A 80 -8.72 9.70 1.79
CA ASP A 80 -8.71 9.61 3.27
C ASP A 80 -8.45 10.96 3.94
N ARG A 81 -7.58 11.81 3.35
CA ARG A 81 -7.30 13.15 3.89
C ARG A 81 -8.52 14.04 3.76
N GLN A 82 -9.13 14.08 2.57
CA GLN A 82 -10.30 14.90 2.29
C GLN A 82 -11.50 14.51 3.18
N GLU A 83 -11.74 13.21 3.39
CA GLU A 83 -12.77 12.73 4.33
C GLU A 83 -12.54 13.21 5.77
N LYS A 84 -11.27 13.27 6.20
CA LYS A 84 -10.92 13.72 7.54
C LYS A 84 -11.12 15.22 7.70
N GLU A 85 -10.70 16.02 6.72
CA GLU A 85 -10.88 17.48 6.71
C GLU A 85 -12.36 17.88 6.62
N GLY A 86 -13.15 17.19 5.79
CA GLY A 86 -14.59 17.40 5.68
C GLY A 86 -15.36 17.10 6.97
N LYS A 87 -14.89 16.14 7.79
CA LYS A 87 -15.44 15.86 9.13
C LYS A 87 -15.07 16.88 10.21
N ILE A 88 -14.05 17.70 9.98
CA ILE A 88 -13.63 18.76 10.92
C ILE A 88 -14.37 20.07 10.60
N ALA A 89 -14.79 20.25 9.35
CA ALA A 89 -15.45 21.47 8.86
C ALA A 89 -17.00 21.45 8.94
N GLY A 90 -17.63 20.35 9.35
CA GLY A 90 -19.08 20.20 9.50
C GLY A 90 -19.46 19.80 10.91
#